data_AF-A0A3N4S2X4-F1
#
_entry.id   AF-A0A3N4S2X4-F1
#
_cell.length_a   1.000
_cell.length_b   1.000
_cell.length_c   1.000
_cell.angle_alpha   90.00
_cell.angle_beta   90.00
_cell.angle_gamma   90.00
#
_symmetry.space_group_name_H-M   'P 1'
#
loop_
_entity.id
_entity.type
_entity.pdbx_description
1 polymer ?
#
loop_
_entity_poly.entity_id
_entity_poly.type
_entity_poly.pdbx_seq_one_letter_code
_entity_poly.pdbx_strand_id
1 'polypeptide(L)'
;MADELATDDPRAVQALQLRLAGVDWHTIADRLNYPDVVDALDAATAVADTQYDGISVDPLRVLQILRLDRLQAAVWPAAMKGDLKAVEAVLSIDDRRTRALRLNQRSRD
;
A
#
# COMPACT_ATOMS: atom_id res chain seq x y z
N MET A 1 8.20 23.35 -19.52
CA MET A 1 8.33 22.07 -20.26
C MET A 1 9.08 21.07 -19.38
N ALA A 2 8.54 20.76 -18.21
CA ALA A 2 8.99 19.65 -17.37
C ALA A 2 7.91 18.58 -17.50
N ASP A 3 8.15 17.71 -18.46
CA ASP A 3 7.61 16.36 -18.62
C ASP A 3 6.15 16.07 -18.28
N GLU A 4 5.39 16.01 -19.36
CA GLU A 4 4.21 15.17 -19.60
C GLU A 4 4.50 13.65 -19.50
N LEU A 5 5.65 13.21 -18.97
CA LEU A 5 6.23 11.87 -19.21
C LEU A 5 5.93 10.76 -18.19
N ALA A 6 5.25 10.98 -17.06
CA ALA A 6 5.21 9.95 -16.00
C ALA A 6 3.87 9.21 -15.84
N THR A 7 2.79 9.66 -16.47
CA THR A 7 1.44 9.19 -16.13
C THR A 7 1.09 7.80 -16.69
N ASP A 8 1.85 7.33 -17.69
CA ASP A 8 1.59 6.09 -18.44
C ASP A 8 2.81 5.14 -18.48
N ASP A 9 3.82 5.28 -17.60
CA ASP A 9 4.91 4.29 -17.56
C ASP A 9 4.38 2.94 -17.01
N PRO A 10 4.31 1.87 -17.84
CA PRO A 10 3.80 0.58 -17.40
C PRO A 10 4.65 -0.02 -16.27
N ARG A 11 5.94 0.34 -16.18
CA ARG A 11 6.83 -0.08 -15.09
C ARG A 11 6.49 0.64 -13.79
N ALA A 12 6.00 1.87 -13.84
CA ALA A 12 5.61 2.61 -12.65
C ALA A 12 4.32 2.02 -12.04
N VAL A 13 3.36 1.69 -12.90
CA VAL A 13 2.14 0.95 -12.51
C VAL A 13 2.50 -0.42 -11.94
N GLN A 14 3.43 -1.14 -12.57
CA GLN A 14 3.85 -2.46 -12.11
C GLN A 14 4.67 -2.38 -10.81
N ALA A 15 5.49 -1.35 -10.62
CA ALA A 15 6.21 -1.08 -9.38
C ALA A 15 5.23 -0.85 -8.23
N LEU A 16 4.21 -0.03 -8.45
CA LEU A 16 3.12 0.16 -7.50
C LEU A 16 2.46 -1.18 -7.17
N GLN A 17 2.02 -1.95 -8.17
CA GLN A 17 1.38 -3.26 -7.95
C GLN A 17 2.25 -4.27 -7.18
N LEU A 18 3.54 -4.39 -7.51
CA LEU A 18 4.48 -5.24 -6.79
C LEU A 18 4.68 -4.75 -5.35
N ARG A 19 4.66 -3.44 -5.14
CA ARG A 19 4.70 -2.86 -3.81
C ARG A 19 3.43 -3.17 -3.03
N LEU A 20 2.26 -3.04 -3.64
CA LEU A 20 0.98 -3.48 -3.06
C LEU A 20 1.02 -4.98 -2.76
N ALA A 21 1.77 -5.76 -3.55
CA ALA A 21 1.99 -7.19 -3.35
C ALA A 21 2.91 -7.53 -2.16
N GLY A 22 3.56 -6.53 -1.56
CA GLY A 22 4.45 -6.67 -0.42
C GLY A 22 5.92 -6.87 -0.78
N VAL A 23 6.28 -6.83 -2.07
CA VAL A 23 7.66 -6.95 -2.56
C VAL A 23 8.48 -5.75 -2.08
N ASP A 24 9.73 -5.96 -1.70
CA ASP A 24 10.65 -4.90 -1.27
C ASP A 24 11.18 -4.08 -2.48
N TRP A 25 11.64 -2.87 -2.21
CA TRP A 25 12.03 -1.95 -3.27
C TRP A 25 13.29 -2.35 -4.04
N HIS A 26 14.20 -3.08 -3.40
CA HIS A 26 15.42 -3.54 -4.07
C HIS A 26 15.07 -4.58 -5.13
N THR A 27 14.25 -5.57 -4.75
CA THR A 27 13.70 -6.55 -5.68
C THR A 27 12.86 -5.91 -6.79
N ILE A 28 12.10 -4.84 -6.50
CA ILE A 28 11.31 -4.13 -7.51
C ILE A 28 12.22 -3.39 -8.50
N ALA A 29 13.24 -2.69 -8.01
CA ALA A 29 14.20 -1.96 -8.86
C ALA A 29 14.92 -2.91 -9.81
N ASP A 30 15.43 -4.02 -9.29
CA ASP A 30 16.11 -5.06 -10.07
C ASP A 30 15.16 -5.70 -11.10
N ARG A 31 13.92 -5.98 -10.70
CA ARG A 31 12.94 -6.69 -11.55
C ARG A 31 12.37 -5.82 -12.67
N LEU A 32 12.31 -4.50 -12.47
CA LEU A 32 11.74 -3.55 -13.42
C LEU A 32 12.82 -2.69 -14.12
N ASN A 33 14.10 -3.02 -13.89
CA ASN A 33 15.26 -2.31 -14.42
C ASN A 33 15.24 -0.81 -14.10
N TYR A 34 14.95 -0.46 -12.84
CA TYR A 34 15.22 0.89 -12.36
C TYR A 34 16.71 1.06 -12.04
N PRO A 35 17.30 2.23 -12.31
CA PRO A 35 18.72 2.49 -12.01
C PRO A 35 19.02 2.34 -10.52
N ASP A 36 18.09 2.79 -9.67
CA ASP A 36 18.15 2.59 -8.25
C ASP A 36 16.76 2.44 -7.61
N VAL A 37 16.77 2.22 -6.29
CA VAL A 37 15.57 2.08 -5.47
C VAL A 37 14.75 3.38 -5.38
N VAL A 38 15.41 4.53 -5.49
CA VAL A 38 14.76 5.85 -5.37
C VAL A 38 13.93 6.09 -6.62
N ASP A 39 14.45 5.78 -7.81
CA ASP A 39 13.74 5.88 -9.08
C ASP A 39 12.48 4.99 -9.10
N ALA A 40 12.57 3.77 -8.58
CA ALA A 40 11.43 2.85 -8.48
C ALA A 40 10.34 3.37 -7.53
N LEU A 41 10.74 4.04 -6.46
CA LEU A 41 9.86 4.64 -5.46
C LEU A 41 9.16 5.89 -6.01
N ASP A 42 9.91 6.77 -6.66
CA ASP A 42 9.40 8.01 -7.23
C ASP A 42 8.41 7.71 -8.36
N ALA A 43 8.73 6.76 -9.23
CA ALA A 43 7.85 6.30 -10.30
C ALA A 43 6.51 5.73 -9.75
N ALA A 44 6.58 4.85 -8.75
CA ALA A 44 5.38 4.28 -8.13
C ALA A 44 4.53 5.34 -7.41
N THR A 45 5.17 6.36 -6.83
CA THR A 45 4.51 7.48 -6.13
C THR A 45 3.78 8.40 -7.11
N ALA A 46 4.41 8.74 -8.24
CA ALA A 46 3.78 9.56 -9.28
C ALA A 46 2.49 8.92 -9.84
N VAL A 47 2.51 7.59 -10.03
CA VAL A 47 1.31 6.84 -10.45
C VAL A 47 0.23 6.85 -9.36
N ALA A 48 0.60 6.69 -8.09
CA ALA A 48 -0.35 6.78 -6.99
C ALA A 48 -0.99 8.18 -6.90
N ASP A 49 -0.20 9.24 -6.99
CA ASP A 49 -0.71 10.61 -6.91
C ASP A 49 -1.70 10.92 -8.04
N THR A 50 -1.46 10.37 -9.23
CA THR A 50 -2.34 10.58 -10.39
C THR A 50 -3.59 9.69 -10.36
N GLN A 51 -3.49 8.44 -9.92
CA GLN A 51 -4.64 7.52 -9.84
C GLN A 51 -5.61 7.88 -8.69
N TYR A 52 -5.15 8.60 -7.67
CA TYR A 52 -5.95 8.93 -6.47
C TYR A 52 -6.22 10.44 -6.29
N ASP A 53 -6.31 11.20 -7.40
CA ASP A 53 -6.78 12.59 -7.45
C ASP A 53 -6.03 13.57 -6.52
N GLY A 54 -4.71 13.40 -6.36
CA GLY A 54 -3.88 14.36 -5.61
C GLY A 54 -4.19 14.44 -4.10
N ILE A 55 -5.00 13.53 -3.55
CA ILE A 55 -4.95 13.27 -2.11
C ILE A 55 -3.57 12.67 -1.89
N SER A 56 -2.67 13.41 -1.26
CA SER A 56 -1.33 12.91 -0.87
C SER A 56 -1.51 11.71 0.06
N VAL A 57 -1.66 10.53 -0.53
CA VAL A 57 -1.72 9.27 0.20
C VAL A 57 -0.27 8.86 0.36
N ASP A 58 0.28 9.21 1.51
CA ASP A 58 1.60 8.75 1.97
C ASP A 58 1.87 7.31 1.49
N PRO A 59 2.80 7.08 0.53
CA PRO A 59 3.02 5.76 -0.06
C PRO A 59 3.36 4.70 0.99
N LEU A 60 3.97 5.09 2.11
CA LEU A 60 4.23 4.21 3.24
C LEU A 60 2.93 3.82 3.97
N ARG A 61 1.96 4.73 4.05
CA ARG A 61 0.62 4.45 4.61
C ARG A 61 -0.17 3.50 3.70
N VAL A 62 -0.14 3.71 2.39
CA VAL A 62 -0.80 2.81 1.41
C VAL A 62 -0.24 1.41 1.53
N LEU A 63 1.08 1.30 1.45
CA LEU A 63 1.81 0.05 1.65
C LEU A 63 1.44 -0.63 2.98
N GLN A 64 1.41 0.14 4.06
CA GLN A 64 1.13 -0.40 5.37
C GLN A 64 -0.29 -0.97 5.45
N ILE A 65 -1.28 -0.29 4.86
CA ILE A 65 -2.65 -0.79 4.73
C ILE A 65 -2.64 -2.12 3.97
N LEU A 66 -1.94 -2.22 2.84
CA LEU A 66 -1.96 -3.45 2.02
C LEU A 66 -1.28 -4.64 2.70
N ARG A 67 -0.25 -4.39 3.50
CA ARG A 67 0.35 -5.40 4.38
C ARG A 67 -0.63 -5.86 5.44
N LEU A 68 -1.38 -4.94 6.04
CA LEU A 68 -2.43 -5.27 7.01
C LEU A 68 -3.57 -6.05 6.36
N ASP A 69 -4.00 -5.69 5.16
CA ASP A 69 -5.03 -6.39 4.39
C ASP A 69 -4.63 -7.85 4.11
N ARG A 70 -3.36 -8.08 3.73
CA ARG A 70 -2.85 -9.45 3.56
C ARG A 70 -2.85 -10.26 4.85
N LEU A 71 -2.43 -9.66 5.96
CA LEU A 71 -2.45 -10.33 7.26
C LEU A 71 -3.88 -10.67 7.68
N GLN A 72 -4.82 -9.75 7.46
CA GLN A 72 -6.24 -9.97 7.76
C GLN A 72 -6.79 -11.11 6.92
N ALA A 73 -6.55 -11.11 5.60
CA ALA A 73 -7.01 -12.17 4.70
C ALA A 73 -6.48 -13.56 5.09
N ALA A 74 -5.23 -13.64 5.55
CA ALA A 74 -4.62 -14.91 5.99
C ALA A 74 -5.27 -15.46 7.28
N VAL A 75 -5.66 -14.59 8.21
CA VAL A 75 -6.19 -14.98 9.52
C VAL A 75 -7.72 -15.09 9.53
N TRP A 76 -8.39 -14.42 8.60
CA TRP A 76 -9.86 -14.33 8.51
C TRP A 76 -10.58 -15.69 8.56
N PRO A 77 -10.17 -16.74 7.81
CA PRO A 77 -10.88 -18.02 7.84
C PRO A 77 -10.81 -18.72 9.21
N ALA A 78 -9.72 -18.54 9.95
CA ALA A 78 -9.57 -19.12 11.29
C ALA A 78 -10.42 -18.36 12.32
N ALA A 79 -10.43 -17.02 12.23
CA ALA A 79 -11.26 -16.18 13.08
C ALA A 79 -12.76 -16.49 12.90
N MET A 80 -13.22 -16.66 11.66
CA MET A 80 -14.62 -17.02 11.35
C MET A 80 -15.01 -18.42 11.82
N LYS A 81 -14.03 -19.31 12.08
CA LYS A 81 -14.26 -20.63 12.68
C LYS A 81 -14.27 -20.60 14.22
N GLY A 82 -14.09 -19.44 14.83
CA GLY A 82 -14.13 -19.26 16.28
C GLY A 82 -12.79 -19.47 17.00
N ASP A 83 -11.67 -19.48 16.28
CA ASP A 83 -10.35 -19.45 16.93
C ASP A 83 -10.15 -18.08 17.60
N LEU A 84 -10.18 -18.07 18.94
CA LEU A 84 -10.07 -16.85 19.74
C LEU A 84 -8.77 -16.08 19.47
N LYS A 85 -7.64 -16.76 19.23
CA LYS A 85 -6.38 -16.09 18.90
C LYS A 85 -6.44 -15.43 17.54
N ALA A 86 -7.10 -16.07 16.57
CA ALA A 86 -7.31 -15.50 15.25
C ALA A 86 -8.24 -14.28 15.30
N VAL A 87 -9.30 -14.33 16.14
CA VAL A 87 -10.19 -13.19 16.38
C VAL A 87 -9.42 -12.00 16.97
N GLU A 88 -8.60 -12.22 18.01
CA GLU A 88 -7.76 -11.17 18.59
C GLU A 88 -6.79 -10.57 17.56
N ALA A 89 -6.17 -11.40 16.73
CA ALA A 89 -5.28 -10.95 15.67
C ALA A 89 -6.01 -10.09 14.62
N VAL A 90 -7.22 -10.50 14.18
CA VAL A 90 -8.04 -9.72 13.26
C VAL A 90 -8.41 -8.36 13.87
N LEU A 91 -8.88 -8.33 15.11
CA LEU A 91 -9.23 -7.07 15.81
C LEU A 91 -8.01 -6.13 15.92
N SER A 92 -6.83 -6.67 16.19
CA SER A 92 -5.59 -5.87 16.25
C SER A 92 -5.19 -5.32 14.88
N ILE A 93 -5.37 -6.09 13.80
CA ILE A 93 -5.11 -5.64 12.43
C ILE A 93 -6.09 -4.53 12.04
N ASP A 94 -7.37 -4.68 12.37
CA ASP A 94 -8.43 -3.71 12.05
C ASP A 94 -8.22 -2.36 12.77
N ASP A 95 -7.79 -2.36 14.03
CA ASP A 95 -7.41 -1.13 14.76
C ASP A 95 -6.26 -0.40 14.06
N ARG A 96 -5.24 -1.14 13.61
CA ARG A 96 -4.10 -0.56 12.87
C ARG A 96 -4.52 0.02 11.53
N ARG A 97 -5.44 -0.64 10.80
CA ARG A 97 -6.01 -0.13 9.54
C ARG A 97 -6.81 1.16 9.76
N THR A 98 -7.65 1.17 10.78
CA THR A 98 -8.49 2.32 11.16
C THR A 98 -7.64 3.55 11.52
N ARG A 99 -6.52 3.34 12.24
CA ARG A 99 -5.55 4.40 12.55
C ARG A 99 -4.81 4.89 11.31
N ALA A 100 -4.40 3.98 10.43
CA ALA A 100 -3.74 4.33 9.16
C ALA A 100 -4.67 5.17 8.28
N LEU A 101 -5.95 4.82 8.21
CA LEU A 101 -6.98 5.53 7.43
C LEU A 101 -7.54 6.77 8.13
N ARG A 102 -7.11 7.07 9.36
CA ARG A 102 -7.62 8.20 10.17
C ARG A 102 -9.14 8.16 10.41
N LEU A 103 -9.79 6.99 10.31
CA LEU A 103 -11.24 6.83 10.50
C LEU A 103 -11.70 7.09 11.95
N ASN A 104 -10.75 7.14 12.90
CA ASN A 104 -11.01 7.51 14.30
C ASN A 104 -10.90 9.02 14.57
N GLN A 105 -10.75 9.86 13.53
CA GLN A 105 -10.92 11.30 13.71
C GLN A 105 -12.40 11.57 13.96
N ARG A 106 -12.71 12.23 15.09
CA ARG A 106 -14.08 12.73 15.34
C ARG A 106 -14.59 13.37 14.05
N SER A 107 -15.79 12.95 13.61
CA SER A 107 -16.57 13.73 12.64
C SER A 107 -16.42 15.19 13.03
N ARG A 108 -15.89 16.03 12.13
CA ARG A 108 -15.82 17.46 12.40
C ARG A 108 -17.26 17.95 12.53
N ASP A 109 -17.65 18.30 13.74
CA ASP A 109 -18.82 19.14 14.00
C ASP A 109 -18.61 20.54 13.41
#